data_AF-A0A9P9T7A6-F1
#
_entry.id   AF-A0A9P9T7A6-F1
#
_cell.length_a   1.000
_cell.length_b   1.000
_cell.length_c   1.000
_cell.angle_alpha   90.00
_cell.angle_beta   90.00
_cell.angle_gamma   90.00
#
_symmetry.space_group_name_H-M   'P 1'
#
loop_
_entity.id
_entity.type
_entity.pdbx_description
1 polymer ?
#
loop_
_entity_poly.entity_id
_entity_poly.type
_entity_poly.pdbx_seq_one_letter_code
_entity_poly.pdbx_strand_id
1 'polypeptide(L)'
;MSLWGRKTSTRPSSKVATSPPNGLNLVSNPAEANIDIIAVHGLNPLSKPSHALSTWTADGKLWLRDFLPERTPNARIFLYGYNSTVAFGTSTAGVREQAEALLDQIAKRREHCKDRPIIFIAHSLGGIVVKRALVHAKSDKSYDDIFRSTFGLVFFSTPHRGGNHAGAGDSIARLVRALAGNPENTYMKALKGESIFSEILADDFRQLLEQFRVLSFYETRPLGSFGIVVDKGSATLGLPGTREKQIPMDTDHRQICKFSSDEDPRYQQVADSIVELMNDAVTAHETAMNTLLSEQSGNTSRTKGSKNSTSQAGKENRSNAVGNGNKISQFGRSNSSEVHGEDNVTVQIEIGELEALQFAKMYLSNQVHSGTVTW
;
A
#
# COMPACT_ATOMS: atom_id res chain seq x y z
N MET A 1 -45.85 35.79 44.85
CA MET A 1 -46.08 35.73 43.39
C MET A 1 -44.80 35.23 42.73
N SER A 2 -44.92 34.12 42.03
CA SER A 2 -43.85 33.38 41.34
C SER A 2 -43.34 34.10 40.10
N LEU A 3 -42.02 34.24 39.96
CA LEU A 3 -41.37 34.59 38.69
C LEU A 3 -40.51 33.41 38.22
N TRP A 4 -41.03 32.71 37.22
CA TRP A 4 -40.29 31.75 36.40
C TRP A 4 -39.32 32.51 35.50
N GLY A 5 -38.02 32.19 35.59
CA GLY A 5 -36.98 32.62 34.64
C GLY A 5 -36.21 31.42 34.13
N ARG A 6 -36.36 31.11 32.83
CA ARG A 6 -35.75 29.96 32.13
C ARG A 6 -34.23 29.88 32.35
N LYS A 7 -33.74 28.71 32.79
CA LYS A 7 -32.34 28.32 32.58
C LYS A 7 -32.15 27.94 31.11
N THR A 8 -31.47 28.79 30.34
CA THR A 8 -30.94 28.40 29.03
C THR A 8 -29.66 27.60 29.23
N SER A 9 -29.77 26.28 29.06
CA SER A 9 -28.64 25.36 28.95
C SER A 9 -27.89 25.64 27.64
N THR A 10 -26.78 26.35 27.70
CA THR A 10 -25.85 26.46 26.58
C THR A 10 -25.12 25.13 26.38
N ARG A 11 -25.45 24.41 25.30
CA ARG A 11 -24.64 23.30 24.78
C ARG A 11 -23.21 23.79 24.51
N PRO A 12 -22.15 23.01 24.79
CA PRO A 12 -20.82 23.37 24.35
C PRO A 12 -20.78 23.38 22.82
N SER A 13 -20.31 24.49 22.24
CA SER A 13 -20.07 24.62 20.80
C SER A 13 -19.09 23.55 20.33
N SER A 14 -19.46 22.81 19.29
CA SER A 14 -18.58 21.90 18.55
C SER A 14 -17.27 22.60 18.20
N LYS A 15 -16.13 22.06 18.67
CA LYS A 15 -14.81 22.51 18.26
C LYS A 15 -14.71 22.42 16.73
N VAL A 16 -14.58 23.56 16.07
CA VAL A 16 -14.22 23.64 14.66
C VAL A 16 -12.89 22.92 14.51
N ALA A 17 -12.87 21.83 13.73
CA ALA A 17 -11.64 21.11 13.45
C ALA A 17 -10.67 22.03 12.69
N THR A 18 -9.64 22.51 13.37
CA THR A 18 -8.53 23.22 12.75
C THR A 18 -7.79 22.27 11.81
N SER A 19 -7.51 22.71 10.58
CA SER A 19 -6.78 21.91 9.58
C SER A 19 -5.46 21.39 10.13
N PRO A 20 -5.00 20.18 9.73
CA PRO A 20 -3.64 19.76 9.95
C PRO A 20 -2.76 20.60 9.02
N PRO A 21 -1.63 21.15 9.49
CA PRO A 21 -0.68 21.80 8.60
C PRO A 21 -0.17 20.80 7.53
N ASN A 22 0.36 21.33 6.43
CA ASN A 22 1.10 20.51 5.46
C ASN A 22 2.11 19.61 6.19
N GLY A 23 2.24 18.36 5.76
CA GLY A 23 3.08 17.35 6.38
C GLY A 23 2.30 16.11 6.83
N LEU A 24 3.00 15.24 7.55
CA LEU A 24 2.47 13.95 8.00
C LEU A 24 1.88 14.08 9.41
N ASN A 25 0.55 14.08 9.49
CA ASN A 25 -0.21 14.35 10.70
C ASN A 25 -0.72 13.05 11.32
N LEU A 26 -0.51 12.89 12.62
CA LEU A 26 -0.98 11.71 13.36
C LEU A 26 -2.48 11.79 13.60
N VAL A 27 -3.20 10.74 13.24
CA VAL A 27 -4.67 10.64 13.35
C VAL A 27 -5.07 9.63 14.43
N SER A 28 -4.40 8.49 14.48
CA SER A 28 -4.56 7.45 15.51
C SER A 28 -3.19 6.88 15.88
N ASN A 29 -2.96 6.62 17.16
CA ASN A 29 -1.67 6.13 17.67
C ASN A 29 -1.86 5.14 18.83
N PRO A 30 -2.15 3.87 18.55
CA PRO A 30 -2.21 2.85 19.58
C PRO A 30 -0.81 2.59 20.16
N ALA A 31 -0.76 2.19 21.44
CA ALA A 31 0.51 1.94 22.14
C ALA A 31 1.30 0.79 21.48
N GLU A 32 0.60 -0.30 21.16
CA GLU A 32 1.17 -1.52 20.57
C GLU A 32 1.05 -1.51 19.04
N ALA A 33 1.31 -0.36 18.40
CA ALA A 33 1.19 -0.25 16.96
C ALA A 33 2.15 -1.23 16.25
N ASN A 34 1.62 -2.12 15.41
CA ASN A 34 2.37 -3.09 14.63
C ASN A 34 2.29 -2.86 13.12
N ILE A 35 1.55 -1.83 12.68
CA ILE A 35 1.46 -1.39 11.28
C ILE A 35 1.24 0.13 11.20
N ASP A 36 1.76 0.75 10.14
CA ASP A 36 1.46 2.14 9.81
C ASP A 36 0.51 2.22 8.60
N ILE A 37 -0.54 3.04 8.70
CA ILE A 37 -1.43 3.41 7.58
C ILE A 37 -1.21 4.88 7.25
N ILE A 38 -0.95 5.20 5.99
CA ILE A 38 -0.67 6.56 5.55
C ILE A 38 -1.69 6.98 4.48
N ALA A 39 -2.58 7.89 4.83
CA ALA A 39 -3.60 8.43 3.94
C ALA A 39 -3.11 9.67 3.16
N VAL A 40 -3.26 9.66 1.84
CA VAL A 40 -2.78 10.72 0.92
C VAL A 40 -3.92 11.23 0.05
N HIS A 41 -4.25 12.52 0.18
CA HIS A 41 -5.37 13.12 -0.54
C HIS A 41 -5.05 13.43 -2.02
N GLY A 42 -6.11 13.64 -2.82
CA GLY A 42 -6.03 14.03 -4.22
C GLY A 42 -5.87 15.54 -4.46
N LEU A 43 -6.35 16.00 -5.61
CA LEU A 43 -6.24 17.38 -6.04
C LEU A 43 -7.14 18.33 -5.23
N ASN A 44 -6.56 19.42 -4.75
CA ASN A 44 -7.18 20.56 -4.08
C ASN A 44 -7.20 21.80 -4.99
N PRO A 45 -7.97 21.81 -6.10
CA PRO A 45 -7.89 22.91 -7.06
C PRO A 45 -8.43 24.24 -6.51
N LEU A 46 -9.23 24.18 -5.44
CA LEU A 46 -9.79 25.35 -4.76
C LEU A 46 -8.92 25.81 -3.58
N SER A 47 -7.71 25.25 -3.42
CA SER A 47 -6.76 25.56 -2.35
C SER A 47 -7.39 25.63 -0.95
N LYS A 48 -8.35 24.74 -0.68
CA LYS A 48 -9.04 24.69 0.61
C LYS A 48 -8.04 24.34 1.71
N PRO A 49 -7.90 25.14 2.77
CA PRO A 49 -6.90 24.90 3.83
C PRO A 49 -7.08 23.55 4.56
N SER A 50 -8.30 23.01 4.61
CA SER A 50 -8.63 21.74 5.27
C SER A 50 -8.77 20.58 4.28
N HIS A 51 -8.26 20.71 3.05
CA HIS A 51 -8.53 19.72 2.00
C HIS A 51 -8.14 18.30 2.41
N ALA A 52 -6.95 18.14 2.99
CA ALA A 52 -6.44 16.86 3.45
C ALA A 52 -7.41 16.14 4.40
N LEU A 53 -7.99 16.84 5.39
CA LEU A 53 -9.05 16.26 6.23
C LEU A 53 -10.35 16.06 5.46
N SER A 54 -10.75 17.08 4.70
CA SER A 54 -12.06 17.11 4.05
C SER A 54 -12.22 15.99 3.02
N THR A 55 -11.15 15.52 2.40
CA THR A 55 -11.17 14.38 1.46
C THR A 55 -11.76 13.14 2.12
N TRP A 56 -11.41 12.90 3.38
CA TRP A 56 -11.81 11.72 4.16
C TRP A 56 -12.95 12.00 5.14
N THR A 57 -13.60 13.16 5.03
CA THR A 57 -14.66 13.59 5.97
C THR A 57 -16.02 13.70 5.27
N ALA A 58 -17.05 13.11 5.89
CA ALA A 58 -18.47 13.35 5.57
C ALA A 58 -19.24 13.62 6.87
N ASP A 59 -20.15 14.59 6.84
CA ASP A 59 -21.01 14.96 7.98
C ASP A 59 -20.26 15.16 9.31
N GLY A 60 -19.04 15.74 9.22
CA GLY A 60 -18.17 16.00 10.36
C GLY A 60 -17.43 14.76 10.90
N LYS A 61 -17.61 13.60 10.28
CA LYS A 61 -16.94 12.34 10.63
C LYS A 61 -15.74 12.10 9.73
N LEU A 62 -14.56 12.00 10.33
CA LEU A 62 -13.33 11.59 9.68
C LEU A 62 -13.17 10.09 9.90
N TRP A 63 -13.58 9.27 8.95
CA TRP A 63 -13.64 7.80 9.16
C TRP A 63 -12.27 7.19 9.51
N LEU A 64 -11.16 7.75 9.02
CA LEU A 64 -9.79 7.35 9.37
C LEU A 64 -9.47 7.50 10.87
N ARG A 65 -10.21 8.36 11.59
CA ARG A 65 -10.09 8.61 13.03
C ARG A 65 -11.24 8.00 13.81
N ASP A 66 -12.45 8.18 13.28
CA ASP A 66 -13.68 7.98 14.03
C ASP A 66 -14.20 6.54 13.91
N PHE A 67 -13.83 5.81 12.85
CA PHE A 67 -14.37 4.46 12.57
C PHE A 67 -13.26 3.41 12.37
N LEU A 68 -12.26 3.70 11.53
CA LEU A 68 -11.23 2.72 11.16
C LEU A 68 -10.45 2.18 12.37
N PRO A 69 -10.05 3.00 13.37
CA PRO A 69 -9.33 2.49 14.54
C PRO A 69 -10.05 1.40 15.33
N GLU A 70 -11.39 1.35 15.30
CA GLU A 70 -12.15 0.28 15.96
C GLU A 70 -11.98 -1.07 15.26
N ARG A 71 -11.77 -1.03 13.94
CA ARG A 71 -11.52 -2.20 13.08
C ARG A 71 -10.03 -2.57 13.04
N THR A 72 -9.15 -1.60 13.27
CA THR A 72 -7.68 -1.75 13.20
C THR A 72 -6.99 -1.24 14.47
N PRO A 73 -7.23 -1.85 15.64
CA PRO A 73 -6.79 -1.32 16.93
C PRO A 73 -5.27 -1.21 17.08
N ASN A 74 -4.48 -1.90 16.26
CA ASN A 74 -3.01 -1.86 16.27
C ASN A 74 -2.42 -1.04 15.12
N ALA A 75 -3.24 -0.32 14.36
CA ALA A 75 -2.76 0.53 13.27
C ALA A 75 -2.48 1.96 13.75
N ARG A 76 -1.25 2.43 13.54
CA ARG A 76 -0.92 3.86 13.64
C ARG A 76 -1.30 4.53 12.33
N ILE A 77 -2.19 5.51 12.38
CA ILE A 77 -2.78 6.13 11.18
C ILE A 77 -2.27 7.56 11.05
N PHE A 78 -1.75 7.88 9.87
CA PHE A 78 -1.33 9.20 9.48
C PHE A 78 -2.17 9.73 8.31
N LEU A 79 -2.28 11.04 8.25
CA LEU A 79 -2.86 11.78 7.14
C LEU A 79 -1.82 12.78 6.63
N TYR A 80 -1.44 12.61 5.38
CA TYR A 80 -0.49 13.49 4.71
C TYR A 80 -1.23 14.61 3.99
N GLY A 81 -0.96 15.85 4.42
CA GLY A 81 -1.42 17.07 3.76
C GLY A 81 -0.31 17.68 2.91
N TYR A 82 -0.58 18.01 1.66
CA TYR A 82 0.38 18.67 0.79
C TYR A 82 -0.28 19.68 -0.13
N ASN A 83 0.51 20.60 -0.69
CA ASN A 83 0.02 21.56 -1.66
C ASN A 83 -0.11 20.89 -3.04
N SER A 84 -1.27 20.31 -3.31
CA SER A 84 -1.54 19.65 -4.59
C SER A 84 -1.62 20.62 -5.78
N THR A 85 -1.93 21.89 -5.54
CA THR A 85 -1.90 22.92 -6.60
C THR A 85 -0.47 23.11 -7.09
N VAL A 86 0.51 23.14 -6.18
CA VAL A 86 1.92 23.14 -6.56
C VAL A 86 2.28 21.80 -7.22
N ALA A 87 1.91 20.68 -6.59
CA ALA A 87 2.25 19.35 -7.10
C ALA A 87 1.82 19.12 -8.56
N PHE A 88 0.61 19.54 -8.93
CA PHE A 88 0.02 19.27 -10.25
C PHE A 88 -0.15 20.50 -11.14
N GLY A 89 0.22 21.68 -10.64
CA GLY A 89 0.19 22.94 -11.39
C GLY A 89 1.55 23.36 -11.93
N THR A 90 2.67 22.95 -11.33
CA THR A 90 4.00 23.50 -11.69
C THR A 90 4.85 22.62 -12.61
N SER A 91 4.53 21.32 -12.75
CA SER A 91 5.16 20.28 -13.61
C SER A 91 5.38 19.00 -12.80
N THR A 92 6.07 18.01 -13.37
CA THR A 92 6.51 16.80 -12.66
C THR A 92 7.57 17.05 -11.59
N ALA A 93 8.28 18.18 -11.66
CA ALA A 93 9.14 18.60 -10.56
C ALA A 93 8.30 18.78 -9.27
N GLY A 94 7.10 19.35 -9.38
CA GLY A 94 6.18 19.51 -8.26
C GLY A 94 5.77 18.17 -7.63
N VAL A 95 5.39 17.17 -8.43
CA VAL A 95 5.05 15.83 -7.90
C VAL A 95 6.24 15.17 -7.23
N ARG A 96 7.43 15.26 -7.85
CA ARG A 96 8.67 14.70 -7.28
C ARG A 96 8.98 15.33 -5.93
N GLU A 97 8.91 16.66 -5.82
CA GLU A 97 9.15 17.38 -4.56
C GLU A 97 8.16 16.95 -3.46
N GLN A 98 6.88 16.76 -3.79
CA GLN A 98 5.91 16.30 -2.80
C GLN A 98 6.11 14.84 -2.39
N ALA A 99 6.62 14.00 -3.30
CA ALA A 99 6.98 12.62 -3.02
C ALA A 99 8.21 12.53 -2.12
N GLU A 100 9.24 13.32 -2.38
CA GLU A 100 10.44 13.44 -1.53
C GLU A 100 10.06 13.96 -0.13
N ALA A 101 9.26 15.02 -0.06
CA ALA A 101 8.75 15.54 1.20
C ALA A 101 7.91 14.50 1.99
N LEU A 102 7.13 13.66 1.30
CA LEU A 102 6.40 12.55 1.94
C LEU A 102 7.39 11.56 2.57
N LEU A 103 8.39 11.11 1.82
CA LEU A 103 9.39 10.15 2.30
C LEU A 103 10.19 10.70 3.49
N ASP A 104 10.64 11.95 3.42
CA ASP A 104 11.33 12.63 4.53
C ASP A 104 10.51 12.63 5.82
N GLN A 105 9.21 12.93 5.72
CA GLN A 105 8.32 12.95 6.87
C GLN A 105 8.07 11.54 7.42
N ILE A 106 7.94 10.54 6.55
CA ILE A 106 7.80 9.14 6.94
C ILE A 106 9.06 8.66 7.67
N ALA A 107 10.24 8.90 7.10
CA ALA A 107 11.52 8.52 7.68
C ALA A 107 11.68 9.09 9.10
N LYS A 108 11.36 10.37 9.29
CA LYS A 108 11.37 11.04 10.61
C LYS A 108 10.39 10.42 11.61
N ARG A 109 9.17 10.04 11.18
CA ARG A 109 8.18 9.41 12.07
C ARG A 109 8.49 7.95 12.42
N ARG A 110 9.40 7.32 11.67
CA ARG A 110 9.71 5.89 11.75
C ARG A 110 11.12 5.60 12.25
N GLU A 111 11.83 6.59 12.75
CA GLU A 111 13.21 6.44 13.25
C GLU A 111 13.38 5.24 14.21
N HIS A 112 12.37 4.94 15.03
CA HIS A 112 12.37 3.85 16.01
C HIS A 112 11.51 2.63 15.62
N CYS A 113 10.97 2.58 14.41
CA CYS A 113 10.10 1.48 13.95
C CYS A 113 10.24 1.24 12.44
N LYS A 114 11.49 1.21 11.94
CA LYS A 114 11.81 1.18 10.50
C LYS A 114 11.27 -0.05 9.77
N ASP A 115 11.14 -1.19 10.45
CA ASP A 115 10.66 -2.45 9.86
C ASP A 115 9.15 -2.64 9.93
N ARG A 116 8.43 -1.75 10.63
CA ARG A 116 6.97 -1.89 10.80
C ARG A 116 6.26 -1.83 9.44
N PRO A 117 5.39 -2.77 9.06
CA PRO A 117 4.73 -2.73 7.76
C PRO A 117 3.98 -1.40 7.49
N ILE A 118 3.91 -1.01 6.23
CA ILE A 118 3.21 0.21 5.76
C ILE A 118 2.13 -0.18 4.76
N ILE A 119 0.94 0.41 4.95
CA ILE A 119 -0.12 0.47 3.93
C ILE A 119 -0.35 1.93 3.55
N PHE A 120 -0.29 2.24 2.26
CA PHE A 120 -0.73 3.54 1.75
C PHE A 120 -2.19 3.49 1.34
N ILE A 121 -2.95 4.51 1.73
CA ILE A 121 -4.31 4.75 1.24
C ILE A 121 -4.31 6.07 0.47
N ALA A 122 -4.63 6.04 -0.81
CA ALA A 122 -4.50 7.21 -1.67
C ALA A 122 -5.77 7.46 -2.49
N HIS A 123 -6.19 8.71 -2.53
CA HIS A 123 -7.31 9.14 -3.37
C HIS A 123 -6.80 9.88 -4.61
N SER A 124 -7.34 9.51 -5.77
CA SER A 124 -7.15 10.25 -7.01
C SER A 124 -5.66 10.51 -7.29
N LEU A 125 -5.26 11.74 -7.61
CA LEU A 125 -3.85 12.06 -7.89
C LEU A 125 -2.89 11.87 -6.70
N GLY A 126 -3.40 11.73 -5.47
CA GLY A 126 -2.58 11.33 -4.32
C GLY A 126 -1.89 9.99 -4.54
N GLY A 127 -2.52 9.08 -5.30
CA GLY A 127 -1.90 7.80 -5.65
C GLY A 127 -0.69 7.95 -6.58
N ILE A 128 -0.65 9.01 -7.39
CA ILE A 128 0.52 9.31 -8.23
C ILE A 128 1.70 9.79 -7.37
N VAL A 129 1.43 10.57 -6.31
CA VAL A 129 2.47 10.98 -5.34
C VAL A 129 3.05 9.75 -4.64
N VAL A 130 2.20 8.83 -4.18
CA VAL A 130 2.63 7.56 -3.55
C VAL A 130 3.49 6.73 -4.51
N LYS A 131 3.05 6.56 -5.77
CA LYS A 131 3.84 5.83 -6.78
C LYS A 131 5.20 6.46 -7.01
N ARG A 132 5.26 7.79 -7.15
CA ARG A 132 6.53 8.51 -7.32
C ARG A 132 7.44 8.35 -6.10
N ALA A 133 6.88 8.39 -4.90
CA ALA A 133 7.62 8.18 -3.66
C ALA A 133 8.21 6.77 -3.61
N LEU A 134 7.46 5.74 -3.98
CA LEU A 134 7.96 4.36 -3.96
C LEU A 134 9.03 4.11 -5.04
N VAL A 135 8.88 4.69 -6.23
CA VAL A 135 9.94 4.67 -7.26
C VAL A 135 11.22 5.31 -6.72
N HIS A 136 11.11 6.50 -6.11
CA HIS A 136 12.26 7.19 -5.54
C HIS A 136 12.89 6.40 -4.38
N ALA A 137 12.06 5.84 -3.48
CA ALA A 137 12.53 5.07 -2.34
C ALA A 137 13.23 3.77 -2.73
N LYS A 138 12.88 3.17 -3.87
CA LYS A 138 13.61 2.03 -4.42
C LYS A 138 15.01 2.43 -4.91
N SER A 139 15.14 3.62 -5.47
CA SER A 139 16.41 4.11 -6.05
C SER A 139 17.36 4.72 -5.02
N ASP A 140 16.85 5.34 -3.96
CA ASP A 140 17.65 5.98 -2.91
C ASP A 140 17.68 5.14 -1.63
N LYS A 141 18.89 4.74 -1.23
CA LYS A 141 19.12 3.90 -0.04
C LYS A 141 18.68 4.55 1.27
N SER A 142 18.52 5.87 1.30
CA SER A 142 18.06 6.62 2.47
C SER A 142 16.60 6.30 2.84
N TYR A 143 15.83 5.74 1.90
CA TYR A 143 14.41 5.38 2.08
C TYR A 143 14.14 3.89 1.84
N ASP A 144 15.18 3.06 1.82
CA ASP A 144 15.07 1.62 1.54
C ASP A 144 14.14 0.92 2.55
N ASP A 145 14.15 1.35 3.82
CA ASP A 145 13.26 0.84 4.87
C ASP A 145 11.79 1.13 4.57
N ILE A 146 11.48 2.32 4.03
CA ILE A 146 10.11 2.69 3.63
C ILE A 146 9.67 1.82 2.47
N PHE A 147 10.50 1.69 1.42
CA PHE A 147 10.16 0.86 0.27
C PHE A 147 9.89 -0.59 0.68
N ARG A 148 10.79 -1.17 1.49
CA ARG A 148 10.74 -2.59 1.87
C ARG A 148 9.67 -2.91 2.90
N SER A 149 9.36 -1.97 3.77
CA SER A 149 8.25 -2.10 4.72
C SER A 149 6.89 -1.84 4.08
N THR A 150 6.83 -1.26 2.88
CA THR A 150 5.56 -1.07 2.18
C THR A 150 5.03 -2.39 1.67
N PHE A 151 3.89 -2.81 2.21
CA PHE A 151 3.21 -4.06 1.86
C PHE A 151 2.04 -3.82 0.90
N GLY A 152 1.19 -2.85 1.25
CA GLY A 152 -0.12 -2.69 0.63
C GLY A 152 -0.38 -1.29 0.09
N LEU A 153 -1.09 -1.22 -1.04
CA LEU A 153 -1.53 0.02 -1.67
C LEU A 153 -3.05 -0.02 -1.85
N VAL A 154 -3.73 1.00 -1.35
CA VAL A 154 -5.17 1.15 -1.46
C VAL A 154 -5.47 2.41 -2.27
N PHE A 155 -6.01 2.23 -3.47
CA PHE A 155 -6.32 3.32 -4.38
C PHE A 155 -7.83 3.57 -4.46
N PHE A 156 -8.24 4.81 -4.25
CA PHE A 156 -9.59 5.30 -4.50
C PHE A 156 -9.61 6.15 -5.77
N SER A 157 -10.15 5.62 -6.88
CA SER A 157 -10.22 6.27 -8.20
C SER A 157 -8.90 6.95 -8.61
N THR A 158 -7.76 6.28 -8.37
CA THR A 158 -6.47 6.79 -8.84
C THR A 158 -6.32 6.47 -10.33
N PRO A 159 -6.15 7.47 -11.20
CA PRO A 159 -5.93 7.19 -12.62
C PRO A 159 -4.54 6.55 -12.81
N HIS A 160 -4.52 5.32 -13.29
CA HIS A 160 -3.36 4.52 -13.63
C HIS A 160 -3.28 4.34 -15.15
N ARG A 161 -2.08 4.10 -15.67
CA ARG A 161 -1.89 3.47 -16.99
C ARG A 161 -1.73 1.96 -16.77
N GLY A 162 -2.83 1.22 -16.88
CA GLY A 162 -2.87 -0.24 -16.71
C GLY A 162 -3.54 -0.93 -17.89
N GLY A 163 -2.84 -1.88 -18.53
CA GLY A 163 -3.35 -2.70 -19.64
C GLY A 163 -3.47 -1.97 -20.99
N ASN A 164 -4.06 -2.64 -22.01
CA ASN A 164 -4.24 -2.15 -23.40
C ASN A 164 -5.13 -0.88 -23.54
N HIS A 165 -5.39 -0.14 -22.46
CA HIS A 165 -6.29 1.01 -22.45
C HIS A 165 -5.51 2.32 -22.33
N ALA A 166 -5.53 3.13 -23.39
CA ALA A 166 -4.83 4.40 -23.51
C ALA A 166 -5.48 5.58 -22.74
N GLY A 167 -6.23 5.33 -21.66
CA GLY A 167 -7.20 6.29 -21.10
C GLY A 167 -6.76 7.18 -19.92
N ALA A 168 -5.59 6.94 -19.32
CA ALA A 168 -5.23 7.64 -18.08
C ALA A 168 -5.13 9.16 -18.22
N GLY A 169 -4.55 9.64 -19.35
CA GLY A 169 -4.46 11.07 -19.64
C GLY A 169 -5.83 11.73 -19.75
N ASP A 170 -6.77 11.08 -20.44
CA ASP A 170 -8.15 11.54 -20.56
C ASP A 170 -8.87 11.58 -19.21
N SER A 171 -8.65 10.57 -18.36
CA SER A 171 -9.20 10.51 -17.00
C SER A 171 -8.66 11.62 -16.11
N ILE A 172 -7.35 11.92 -16.19
CA ILE A 172 -6.77 13.05 -15.46
C ILE A 172 -7.32 14.38 -15.99
N ALA A 173 -7.42 14.55 -17.31
CA ALA A 173 -7.96 15.77 -17.91
C ALA A 173 -9.44 15.98 -17.52
N ARG A 174 -10.25 14.90 -17.52
CA ARG A 174 -11.63 14.90 -17.02
C ARG A 174 -11.69 15.27 -15.55
N LEU A 175 -10.83 14.69 -14.72
CA LEU A 175 -10.71 14.98 -13.29
C LEU A 175 -10.46 16.46 -13.02
N VAL A 176 -9.45 17.05 -13.68
CA VAL A 176 -9.13 18.46 -13.46
C VAL A 176 -10.29 19.35 -13.89
N ARG A 177 -10.95 19.07 -15.01
CA ARG A 177 -12.16 19.82 -15.39
C ARG A 177 -13.29 19.65 -14.38
N ALA A 178 -13.51 18.43 -13.87
CA ALA A 178 -14.59 18.16 -12.93
C ALA A 178 -14.37 18.78 -11.54
N LEU A 179 -13.11 18.98 -11.12
CA LEU A 179 -12.79 19.58 -9.83
C LEU A 179 -12.47 21.09 -9.90
N ALA A 180 -11.94 21.58 -11.01
CA ALA A 180 -11.52 22.97 -11.20
C ALA A 180 -12.42 23.78 -12.16
N GLY A 181 -13.40 23.14 -12.82
CA GLY A 181 -14.25 23.79 -13.83
C GLY A 181 -13.50 24.03 -15.14
N ASN A 182 -13.31 25.31 -15.50
CA ASN A 182 -12.45 25.73 -16.61
C ASN A 182 -11.09 26.15 -16.04
N PRO A 183 -10.14 25.23 -15.84
CA PRO A 183 -8.85 25.56 -15.25
C PRO A 183 -8.09 26.56 -16.12
N GLU A 184 -7.27 27.41 -15.49
CA GLU A 184 -6.24 28.17 -16.20
C GLU A 184 -5.37 27.24 -17.05
N ASN A 185 -4.81 27.79 -18.14
CA ASN A 185 -3.93 27.09 -19.08
C ASN A 185 -2.78 26.32 -18.39
N THR A 186 -2.39 26.69 -17.19
CA THR A 186 -1.30 26.09 -16.40
C THR A 186 -1.56 24.62 -16.04
N TYR A 187 -2.73 24.29 -15.48
CA TYR A 187 -3.09 22.89 -15.22
C TYR A 187 -3.24 22.14 -16.54
N MET A 188 -3.91 22.74 -17.53
CA MET A 188 -4.08 22.10 -18.84
C MET A 188 -2.76 21.88 -19.58
N LYS A 189 -1.73 22.72 -19.39
CA LYS A 189 -0.37 22.51 -19.93
C LYS A 189 0.39 21.43 -19.18
N ALA A 190 0.29 21.38 -17.84
CA ALA A 190 0.85 20.29 -17.05
C ALA A 190 0.24 18.92 -17.42
N LEU A 191 -1.03 18.93 -17.85
CA LEU A 191 -1.77 17.74 -18.30
C LEU A 191 -1.57 17.40 -19.78
N LYS A 192 -1.46 18.42 -20.66
CA LYS A 192 -1.16 18.27 -22.10
C LYS A 192 0.31 17.99 -22.38
N GLY A 193 1.19 18.13 -21.38
CA GLY A 193 2.52 17.53 -21.40
C GLY A 193 2.41 16.01 -21.27
N GLU A 194 1.86 15.36 -22.30
CA GLU A 194 1.53 13.93 -22.36
C GLU A 194 2.71 13.00 -22.03
N SER A 195 3.95 13.48 -22.06
CA SER A 195 5.16 12.67 -21.82
C SER A 195 5.50 12.42 -20.34
N ILE A 196 5.18 13.34 -19.43
CA ILE A 196 5.97 13.41 -18.18
C ILE A 196 5.34 12.64 -17.00
N PHE A 197 4.00 12.57 -16.93
CA PHE A 197 3.29 11.80 -15.88
C PHE A 197 3.20 10.30 -16.17
N SER A 198 3.50 9.91 -17.41
CA SER A 198 2.97 8.71 -18.03
C SER A 198 4.01 7.65 -18.35
N GLU A 199 5.09 8.00 -19.03
CA GLU A 199 5.98 6.97 -19.60
C GLU A 199 6.97 6.49 -18.54
N ILE A 200 7.71 7.42 -17.93
CA ILE A 200 8.73 7.09 -16.94
C ILE A 200 8.09 6.55 -15.65
N LEU A 201 7.01 7.18 -15.17
CA LEU A 201 6.35 6.75 -13.93
C LEU A 201 5.57 5.44 -14.06
N ALA A 202 4.97 5.16 -15.22
CA ALA A 202 4.25 3.90 -15.40
C ALA A 202 5.24 2.74 -15.56
N ASP A 203 6.29 2.90 -16.35
CA ASP A 203 7.26 1.82 -16.59
C ASP A 203 8.10 1.53 -15.34
N ASP A 204 8.62 2.56 -14.67
CA ASP A 204 9.39 2.40 -13.44
C ASP A 204 8.54 1.76 -12.33
N PHE A 205 7.29 2.23 -12.15
CA PHE A 205 6.42 1.68 -11.11
C PHE A 205 5.90 0.29 -11.46
N ARG A 206 5.67 -0.03 -12.74
CA ARG A 206 5.20 -1.36 -13.17
C ARG A 206 6.17 -2.46 -12.75
N GLN A 207 7.48 -2.19 -12.80
CA GLN A 207 8.51 -3.10 -12.30
C GLN A 207 8.44 -3.32 -10.77
N LEU A 208 7.84 -2.38 -10.04
CA LEU A 208 7.67 -2.45 -8.58
C LEU A 208 6.34 -3.09 -8.18
N LEU A 209 5.38 -3.27 -9.11
CA LEU A 209 4.06 -3.82 -8.79
C LEU A 209 4.12 -5.24 -8.24
N GLU A 210 5.16 -6.00 -8.60
CA GLU A 210 5.42 -7.33 -8.05
C GLU A 210 5.76 -7.31 -6.55
N GLN A 211 6.03 -6.13 -5.96
CA GLN A 211 6.30 -5.98 -4.53
C GLN A 211 5.05 -5.75 -3.66
N PHE A 212 3.95 -5.21 -4.21
CA PHE A 212 2.80 -4.74 -3.40
C PHE A 212 1.48 -5.50 -3.63
N ARG A 213 0.71 -5.69 -2.56
CA ARG A 213 -0.71 -6.07 -2.64
C ARG A 213 -1.55 -4.81 -2.87
N VAL A 214 -2.52 -4.87 -3.78
CA VAL A 214 -3.28 -3.70 -4.22
C VAL A 214 -4.78 -3.89 -4.03
N LEU A 215 -5.43 -2.87 -3.47
CA LEU A 215 -6.87 -2.70 -3.50
C LEU A 215 -7.21 -1.51 -4.40
N SER A 216 -7.99 -1.74 -5.44
CA SER A 216 -8.37 -0.71 -6.42
C SER A 216 -9.87 -0.46 -6.34
N PHE A 217 -10.26 0.56 -5.58
CA PHE A 217 -11.65 1.03 -5.49
C PHE A 217 -11.94 2.00 -6.64
N TYR A 218 -13.00 1.74 -7.41
CA TYR A 218 -13.37 2.57 -8.55
C TYR A 218 -14.83 3.01 -8.50
N GLU A 219 -15.09 4.23 -8.97
CA GLU A 219 -16.44 4.81 -9.02
C GLU A 219 -17.31 4.15 -10.09
N THR A 220 -18.61 4.07 -9.81
CA THR A 220 -19.61 3.55 -10.75
C THR A 220 -20.74 4.53 -11.04
N ARG A 221 -20.80 5.68 -10.35
CA ARG A 221 -21.79 6.74 -10.62
C ARG A 221 -21.15 7.98 -11.25
N PRO A 222 -21.84 8.63 -12.19
CA PRO A 222 -21.31 9.81 -12.87
C PRO A 222 -21.25 11.02 -11.93
N LEU A 223 -20.21 11.85 -12.10
CA LEU A 223 -20.11 13.15 -11.45
C LEU A 223 -20.84 14.22 -12.27
N GLY A 224 -22.15 14.31 -12.12
CA GLY A 224 -23.00 15.23 -12.88
C GLY A 224 -22.84 15.03 -14.40
N SER A 225 -22.68 16.12 -15.16
CA SER A 225 -22.49 16.06 -16.61
C SER A 225 -21.10 15.60 -17.06
N PHE A 226 -20.15 15.41 -16.13
CA PHE A 226 -18.80 14.93 -16.46
C PHE A 226 -18.72 13.42 -16.68
N GLY A 227 -19.81 12.69 -16.38
CA GLY A 227 -19.83 11.23 -16.46
C GLY A 227 -18.91 10.59 -15.41
N ILE A 228 -18.44 9.38 -15.69
CA ILE A 228 -17.39 8.73 -14.90
C ILE A 228 -16.07 9.46 -15.15
N VAL A 229 -15.48 10.00 -14.07
CA VAL A 229 -14.26 10.80 -14.10
C VAL A 229 -13.05 9.94 -14.37
N VAL A 230 -12.94 8.82 -13.65
CA VAL A 230 -11.90 7.80 -13.78
C VAL A 230 -12.59 6.47 -14.01
N ASP A 231 -12.59 6.01 -15.27
CA ASP A 231 -13.20 4.74 -15.63
C ASP A 231 -12.46 3.55 -14.99
N LYS A 232 -13.12 2.39 -14.91
CA LYS A 232 -12.55 1.17 -14.32
C LYS A 232 -11.19 0.80 -14.91
N GLY A 233 -11.01 0.93 -16.22
CA GLY A 233 -9.73 0.61 -16.89
C GLY A 233 -8.61 1.53 -16.42
N SER A 234 -8.91 2.81 -16.23
CA SER A 234 -7.98 3.77 -15.63
C SER A 234 -7.82 3.57 -14.12
N ALA A 235 -8.84 3.14 -13.38
CA ALA A 235 -8.78 3.02 -11.91
C ALA A 235 -8.13 1.71 -11.41
N THR A 236 -7.75 0.81 -12.33
CA THR A 236 -7.19 -0.51 -12.01
C THR A 236 -5.84 -0.70 -12.72
N LEU A 237 -5.02 -1.62 -12.21
CA LEU A 237 -3.69 -1.92 -12.72
C LEU A 237 -3.68 -3.12 -13.68
N GLY A 238 -4.73 -3.94 -13.64
CA GLY A 238 -4.86 -5.15 -14.44
C GLY A 238 -3.92 -6.27 -13.97
N LEU A 239 -3.66 -6.32 -12.66
CA LEU A 239 -2.85 -7.40 -12.06
C LEU A 239 -3.72 -8.65 -11.80
N PRO A 240 -3.11 -9.82 -11.60
CA PRO A 240 -3.85 -11.01 -11.17
C PRO A 240 -4.63 -10.77 -9.86
N GLY A 241 -5.75 -11.48 -9.67
CA GLY A 241 -6.61 -11.32 -8.48
C GLY A 241 -5.92 -11.62 -7.15
N THR A 242 -4.84 -12.41 -7.15
CA THR A 242 -3.97 -12.65 -5.99
C THR A 242 -3.13 -11.43 -5.59
N ARG A 243 -3.12 -10.38 -6.43
CA ARG A 243 -2.30 -9.17 -6.29
C ARG A 243 -3.12 -7.89 -6.31
N GLU A 244 -4.20 -7.85 -7.07
CA GLU A 244 -5.12 -6.72 -7.13
C GLU A 244 -6.57 -7.17 -6.93
N LYS A 245 -7.21 -6.64 -5.87
CA LYS A 245 -8.65 -6.74 -5.69
C LYS A 245 -9.30 -5.48 -6.27
N GLN A 246 -10.08 -5.64 -7.35
CA GLN A 246 -10.79 -4.54 -8.01
C GLN A 246 -12.21 -4.43 -7.46
N ILE A 247 -12.54 -3.32 -6.81
CA ILE A 247 -13.76 -3.19 -6.00
C ILE A 247 -14.61 -2.02 -6.53
N PRO A 248 -15.81 -2.26 -7.09
CA PRO A 248 -16.72 -1.20 -7.49
C PRO A 248 -17.31 -0.50 -6.27
N MET A 249 -17.43 0.82 -6.34
CA MET A 249 -18.06 1.66 -5.31
C MET A 249 -19.23 2.43 -5.92
N ASP A 250 -20.42 2.25 -5.34
CA ASP A 250 -21.66 2.87 -5.82
C ASP A 250 -21.76 4.37 -5.46
N THR A 251 -20.91 5.16 -6.11
CA THR A 251 -20.62 6.55 -5.76
C THR A 251 -19.88 7.25 -6.89
N ASP A 252 -19.82 8.58 -6.84
CA ASP A 252 -18.98 9.41 -7.71
C ASP A 252 -17.58 9.65 -7.12
N HIS A 253 -16.70 10.25 -7.92
CA HIS A 253 -15.30 10.52 -7.64
C HIS A 253 -15.07 11.37 -6.39
N ARG A 254 -16.01 12.28 -6.08
CA ARG A 254 -15.91 13.19 -4.92
C ARG A 254 -16.30 12.48 -3.64
N GLN A 255 -17.21 11.52 -3.71
CA GLN A 255 -17.78 10.82 -2.56
C GLN A 255 -17.16 9.45 -2.27
N ILE A 256 -16.31 8.92 -3.17
CA ILE A 256 -15.77 7.55 -3.06
C ILE A 256 -14.99 7.24 -1.77
N CYS A 257 -14.40 8.25 -1.14
CA CYS A 257 -13.60 8.11 0.09
C CYS A 257 -14.26 8.75 1.32
N LYS A 258 -15.58 8.98 1.27
CA LYS A 258 -16.35 9.72 2.27
C LYS A 258 -17.51 8.89 2.82
N PHE A 259 -17.51 8.72 4.14
CA PHE A 259 -18.49 7.92 4.87
C PHE A 259 -18.98 8.69 6.10
N SER A 260 -20.29 8.77 6.27
CA SER A 260 -20.92 9.50 7.38
C SER A 260 -21.24 8.62 8.59
N SER A 261 -21.24 7.30 8.40
CA SER A 261 -21.52 6.29 9.43
C SER A 261 -20.60 5.09 9.25
N ASP A 262 -20.26 4.43 10.34
CA ASP A 262 -19.63 3.11 10.31
C ASP A 262 -20.61 2.02 9.84
N GLU A 263 -21.92 2.24 9.90
CA GLU A 263 -22.91 1.32 9.29
C GLU A 263 -23.10 1.51 7.79
N ASP A 264 -22.41 2.47 7.15
CA ASP A 264 -22.45 2.63 5.69
C ASP A 264 -21.89 1.35 5.03
N PRO A 265 -22.67 0.63 4.20
CA PRO A 265 -22.21 -0.61 3.57
C PRO A 265 -20.93 -0.41 2.73
N ARG A 266 -20.75 0.78 2.16
CA ARG A 266 -19.54 1.16 1.40
C ARG A 266 -18.33 1.28 2.31
N TYR A 267 -18.51 1.84 3.52
CA TYR A 267 -17.46 1.88 4.52
C TYR A 267 -17.11 0.48 5.01
N GLN A 268 -18.11 -0.36 5.32
CA GLN A 268 -17.87 -1.73 5.78
C GLN A 268 -17.05 -2.52 4.77
N GLN A 269 -17.39 -2.44 3.48
CA GLN A 269 -16.60 -3.08 2.41
C GLN A 269 -15.16 -2.57 2.34
N VAL A 270 -14.95 -1.27 2.51
CA VAL A 270 -13.61 -0.65 2.56
C VAL A 270 -12.83 -1.13 3.78
N ALA A 271 -13.44 -1.08 4.96
CA ALA A 271 -12.82 -1.47 6.22
C ALA A 271 -12.46 -2.95 6.22
N ASP A 272 -13.36 -3.83 5.78
CA ASP A 272 -13.13 -5.27 5.68
C ASP A 272 -11.92 -5.58 4.78
N SER A 273 -11.84 -4.92 3.63
CA SER A 273 -10.73 -5.11 2.69
C SER A 273 -9.40 -4.58 3.24
N ILE A 274 -9.42 -3.45 3.98
CA ILE A 274 -8.23 -2.92 4.64
C ILE A 274 -7.77 -3.82 5.78
N VAL A 275 -8.69 -4.37 6.57
CA VAL A 275 -8.39 -5.31 7.65
C VAL A 275 -7.76 -6.59 7.10
N GLU A 276 -8.33 -7.15 6.03
CA GLU A 276 -7.75 -8.30 5.31
C GLU A 276 -6.30 -8.01 4.88
N LEU A 277 -6.08 -6.88 4.19
CA LEU A 277 -4.75 -6.46 3.75
C LEU A 277 -3.77 -6.22 4.91
N MET A 278 -4.25 -5.68 6.03
CA MET A 278 -3.46 -5.46 7.24
C MET A 278 -3.03 -6.79 7.88
N ASN A 279 -3.93 -7.75 8.00
CA ASN A 279 -3.63 -9.06 8.57
C ASN A 279 -2.60 -9.80 7.72
N ASP A 280 -2.73 -9.74 6.39
CA ASP A 280 -1.73 -10.26 5.45
C ASP A 280 -0.35 -9.61 5.70
N ALA A 281 -0.32 -8.28 5.85
CA ALA A 281 0.92 -7.53 6.05
C ALA A 281 1.63 -7.91 7.35
N VAL A 282 0.89 -7.99 8.45
CA VAL A 282 1.43 -8.36 9.78
C VAL A 282 1.93 -9.80 9.76
N THR A 283 1.15 -10.73 9.21
CA THR A 283 1.53 -12.15 9.12
C THR A 283 2.79 -12.35 8.29
N ALA A 284 2.88 -11.69 7.13
CA ALA A 284 4.06 -11.76 6.27
C ALA A 284 5.31 -11.18 6.96
N HIS A 285 5.15 -10.11 7.72
CA HIS A 285 6.23 -9.50 8.49
C HIS A 285 6.70 -10.40 9.63
N GLU A 286 5.79 -10.95 10.45
CA GLU A 286 6.11 -11.89 11.52
C GLU A 286 6.82 -13.14 10.98
N THR A 287 6.33 -13.68 9.87
CA THR A 287 6.96 -14.82 9.19
C THR A 287 8.38 -14.50 8.74
N ALA A 288 8.60 -13.32 8.16
CA ALA A 288 9.94 -12.89 7.76
C ALA A 288 10.87 -12.71 8.97
N MET A 289 10.41 -12.09 10.05
CA MET A 289 11.21 -11.91 11.27
C MET A 289 11.57 -13.25 11.91
N ASN A 290 10.62 -14.18 12.02
CA ASN A 290 10.86 -15.52 12.55
C ASN A 290 11.87 -16.30 11.70
N THR A 291 11.80 -16.15 10.37
CA THR A 291 12.75 -16.79 9.45
C THR A 291 14.17 -16.25 9.68
N LEU A 292 14.35 -14.92 9.77
CA LEU A 292 15.67 -14.31 10.06
C LEU A 292 16.26 -14.80 11.38
N LEU A 293 15.43 -14.86 12.43
CA LEU A 293 15.86 -15.33 13.74
C LEU A 293 16.29 -16.81 13.69
N SER A 294 15.57 -17.64 12.93
CA SER A 294 15.90 -19.06 12.76
C SER A 294 17.21 -19.28 11.98
N GLU A 295 17.47 -18.46 10.96
CA GLU A 295 18.71 -18.52 10.16
C GLU A 295 19.93 -18.08 10.98
N GLN A 296 19.78 -17.05 11.82
CA GLN A 296 20.83 -16.60 12.73
C GLN A 296 21.15 -17.66 13.80
N SER A 297 20.13 -18.31 14.37
CA SER A 297 20.32 -19.40 15.35
C SER A 297 20.91 -20.67 14.73
N GLY A 298 20.61 -20.96 13.45
CA GLY A 298 21.14 -22.11 12.72
C GLY A 298 22.61 -21.95 12.28
N ASN A 299 23.07 -20.71 12.07
CA ASN A 299 24.46 -20.43 11.70
C ASN A 299 25.44 -20.60 12.86
N THR A 300 25.01 -20.40 14.12
CA THR A 300 25.82 -20.73 15.31
C THR A 300 26.10 -22.22 15.47
N SER A 301 25.32 -23.09 14.84
CA SER A 301 25.48 -24.56 14.92
C SER A 301 26.22 -25.18 13.73
N ARG A 302 26.48 -24.43 12.65
CA ARG A 302 27.04 -24.96 11.38
C ARG A 302 28.56 -24.81 11.21
N THR A 303 29.30 -24.30 12.19
CA THR A 303 30.78 -24.19 12.11
C THR A 303 31.54 -25.49 12.46
N LYS A 304 30.89 -26.66 12.46
CA LYS A 304 31.57 -27.97 12.50
C LYS A 304 31.01 -28.92 11.45
N GLY A 305 31.70 -29.04 10.31
CA GLY A 305 31.48 -30.11 9.34
C GLY A 305 31.95 -29.77 7.92
N SER A 306 33.08 -30.31 7.52
CA SER A 306 33.77 -30.08 6.24
C SER A 306 33.36 -31.12 5.16
N LYS A 307 33.03 -30.64 3.94
CA LYS A 307 33.22 -31.27 2.59
C LYS A 307 32.37 -32.54 2.27
N ASN A 308 31.87 -32.88 1.07
CA ASN A 308 32.10 -32.61 -0.38
C ASN A 308 30.79 -32.86 -1.19
N SER A 309 30.67 -32.41 -2.45
CA SER A 309 29.63 -32.86 -3.39
C SER A 309 30.16 -33.12 -4.80
N THR A 310 29.79 -34.25 -5.41
CA THR A 310 30.10 -34.64 -6.81
C THR A 310 28.78 -34.75 -7.61
N SER A 311 28.74 -34.24 -8.84
CA SER A 311 27.57 -34.31 -9.73
C SER A 311 27.76 -35.29 -10.89
N GLN A 312 26.76 -36.12 -11.19
CA GLN A 312 26.78 -36.97 -12.40
C GLN A 312 25.38 -37.05 -13.02
N ALA A 313 25.29 -36.89 -14.35
CA ALA A 313 24.04 -36.91 -15.11
C ALA A 313 24.02 -38.11 -16.07
N GLY A 314 22.93 -38.89 -16.06
CA GLY A 314 22.74 -40.05 -16.95
C GLY A 314 21.30 -40.55 -16.94
N LYS A 315 20.81 -41.02 -18.09
CA LYS A 315 19.38 -41.23 -18.42
C LYS A 315 18.71 -42.48 -17.82
N GLU A 316 19.46 -43.36 -17.15
CA GLU A 316 18.89 -44.50 -16.42
C GLU A 316 19.78 -44.78 -15.20
N ASN A 317 19.22 -44.81 -14.00
CA ASN A 317 19.95 -45.15 -12.78
C ASN A 317 19.14 -46.11 -11.90
N ARG A 318 19.76 -47.25 -11.56
CA ARG A 318 19.45 -48.05 -10.37
C ARG A 318 20.54 -47.77 -9.34
N SER A 319 20.18 -47.41 -8.11
CA SER A 319 21.12 -47.24 -7.01
C SER A 319 20.60 -47.93 -5.75
N ASN A 320 21.39 -48.86 -5.21
CA ASN A 320 21.26 -49.35 -3.84
C ASN A 320 22.21 -48.54 -2.96
N ALA A 321 21.71 -47.90 -1.91
CA ALA A 321 22.52 -47.23 -0.91
C ALA A 321 22.16 -47.74 0.49
N VAL A 322 23.17 -48.19 1.23
CA VAL A 322 23.08 -48.52 2.65
C VAL A 322 24.15 -47.68 3.36
N GLY A 323 23.73 -46.77 4.24
CA GLY A 323 24.65 -45.95 5.02
C GLY A 323 24.06 -44.61 5.47
N ASN A 324 24.49 -44.15 6.64
CA ASN A 324 23.96 -42.97 7.33
C ASN A 324 24.31 -41.68 6.56
N GLY A 325 23.28 -40.92 6.18
CA GLY A 325 23.38 -39.60 5.56
C GLY A 325 23.53 -39.60 4.04
N ASN A 326 22.40 -39.49 3.33
CA ASN A 326 22.32 -38.82 2.02
C ASN A 326 20.85 -38.53 1.61
N LYS A 327 20.58 -37.30 1.16
CA LYS A 327 19.31 -36.94 0.47
C LYS A 327 19.45 -37.28 -1.02
N ILE A 328 18.50 -38.05 -1.55
CA ILE A 328 18.37 -38.38 -2.98
C ILE A 328 17.28 -37.49 -3.58
N SER A 329 17.55 -36.80 -4.69
CA SER A 329 16.52 -36.17 -5.53
C SER A 329 16.39 -36.92 -6.85
N GLN A 330 15.23 -37.49 -7.13
CA GLN A 330 14.88 -38.14 -8.41
C GLN A 330 13.76 -37.35 -9.11
N PHE A 331 13.80 -37.27 -10.43
CA PHE A 331 12.71 -36.74 -11.27
C PHE A 331 12.34 -37.77 -12.35
N GLY A 332 11.07 -38.18 -12.41
CA GLY A 332 10.54 -39.15 -13.38
C GLY A 332 9.03 -39.36 -13.22
N ARG A 333 8.34 -39.76 -14.30
CA ARG A 333 6.86 -39.66 -14.45
C ARG A 333 6.03 -40.83 -13.90
N SER A 334 6.63 -41.75 -13.13
CA SER A 334 5.93 -42.92 -12.55
C SER A 334 6.63 -43.38 -11.26
N ASN A 335 5.96 -43.27 -10.12
CA ASN A 335 6.53 -43.54 -8.79
C ASN A 335 6.04 -44.85 -8.18
N SER A 336 6.93 -45.54 -7.45
CA SER A 336 6.59 -46.32 -6.26
C SER A 336 7.81 -46.39 -5.33
N SER A 337 7.59 -46.21 -4.03
CA SER A 337 8.62 -45.97 -3.00
C SER A 337 8.36 -46.83 -1.77
N GLU A 338 9.42 -47.26 -1.07
CA GLU A 338 9.38 -47.55 0.37
C GLU A 338 10.66 -47.03 1.04
N VAL A 339 10.49 -46.35 2.18
CA VAL A 339 11.53 -45.71 2.99
C VAL A 339 11.33 -46.14 4.45
N HIS A 340 12.42 -46.47 5.15
CA HIS A 340 12.45 -46.56 6.60
C HIS A 340 13.59 -45.70 7.16
N GLY A 341 13.27 -44.87 8.16
CA GLY A 341 14.20 -44.03 8.91
C GLY A 341 13.64 -42.62 9.16
N GLU A 342 13.69 -42.17 10.41
CA GLU A 342 12.94 -41.04 10.98
C GLU A 342 13.30 -39.65 10.41
N ASP A 343 12.30 -38.77 10.47
CA ASP A 343 12.27 -37.32 10.21
C ASP A 343 12.24 -36.83 8.75
N ASN A 344 11.08 -36.99 8.12
CA ASN A 344 10.60 -36.04 7.11
C ASN A 344 9.21 -35.53 7.51
N VAL A 345 9.12 -34.24 7.86
CA VAL A 345 7.84 -33.55 8.08
C VAL A 345 7.32 -33.07 6.72
N THR A 346 6.21 -33.64 6.26
CA THR A 346 5.41 -33.09 5.17
C THR A 346 4.40 -32.12 5.78
N VAL A 347 4.61 -30.81 5.61
CA VAL A 347 3.64 -29.80 6.05
C VAL A 347 2.66 -29.53 4.91
N GLN A 348 1.38 -29.76 5.17
CA GLN A 348 0.29 -29.24 4.36
C GLN A 348 0.16 -27.75 4.70
N ILE A 349 0.45 -26.88 3.74
CA ILE A 349 0.39 -25.42 3.90
C ILE A 349 -0.88 -24.95 3.16
N GLU A 350 -1.76 -24.24 3.85
CA GLU A 350 -2.93 -23.63 3.21
C GLU A 350 -2.49 -22.56 2.21
N ILE A 351 -3.27 -22.32 1.14
CA ILE A 351 -2.89 -21.42 0.05
C ILE A 351 -2.51 -20.01 0.55
N GLY A 352 -3.12 -19.52 1.63
CA GLY A 352 -2.78 -18.23 2.25
C GLY A 352 -1.39 -18.19 2.91
N GLU A 353 -0.95 -19.29 3.53
CA GLU A 353 0.39 -19.37 4.14
C GLU A 353 1.49 -19.45 3.06
N LEU A 354 1.20 -20.04 1.90
CA LEU A 354 2.10 -20.05 0.74
C LEU A 354 2.35 -18.64 0.18
N GLU A 355 1.31 -17.80 0.11
CA GLU A 355 1.44 -16.40 -0.31
C GLU A 355 2.23 -15.58 0.73
N ALA A 356 1.96 -15.77 2.02
CA ALA A 356 2.70 -15.14 3.11
C ALA A 356 4.19 -15.54 3.09
N LEU A 357 4.50 -16.83 2.82
CA LEU A 357 5.86 -17.33 2.66
C LEU A 357 6.55 -16.79 1.41
N GLN A 358 5.84 -16.64 0.30
CA GLN A 358 6.40 -16.07 -0.93
C GLN A 358 6.71 -14.58 -0.73
N PHE A 359 5.83 -13.85 -0.03
CA PHE A 359 6.07 -12.47 0.34
C PHE A 359 7.19 -12.34 1.37
N ALA A 360 7.24 -13.20 2.38
CA ALA A 360 8.33 -13.26 3.34
C ALA A 360 9.66 -13.52 2.63
N LYS A 361 9.72 -14.47 1.68
CA LYS A 361 10.92 -14.70 0.86
C LYS A 361 11.31 -13.48 0.01
N MET A 362 10.34 -12.76 -0.55
CA MET A 362 10.59 -11.52 -1.28
C MET A 362 11.11 -10.41 -0.35
N TYR A 363 10.51 -10.26 0.83
CA TYR A 363 10.92 -9.36 1.90
C TYR A 363 12.35 -9.67 2.37
N LEU A 364 12.68 -10.95 2.58
CA LEU A 364 14.00 -11.45 3.00
C LEU A 364 15.07 -11.33 1.92
N SER A 365 14.75 -11.63 0.66
CA SER A 365 15.66 -11.42 -0.49
C SER A 365 16.15 -9.97 -0.55
N ASN A 366 15.27 -9.03 -0.21
CA ASN A 366 15.60 -7.61 -0.11
C ASN A 366 16.39 -7.26 1.17
N GLN A 367 16.30 -8.03 2.27
CA GLN A 367 17.13 -7.89 3.49
C GLN A 367 18.58 -8.36 3.28
N VAL A 368 18.79 -9.44 2.51
CA VAL A 368 20.13 -10.03 2.33
C VAL A 368 21.04 -9.17 1.44
N HIS A 369 20.49 -8.38 0.51
CA HIS A 369 21.27 -7.49 -0.36
C HIS A 369 21.82 -6.22 0.31
N SER A 370 21.49 -5.96 1.58
CA SER A 370 22.14 -4.92 2.41
C SER A 370 23.18 -5.47 3.40
N GLY A 371 23.44 -6.79 3.36
CA GLY A 371 24.16 -7.52 4.40
C GLY A 371 25.59 -7.96 4.09
N THR A 372 26.23 -7.49 3.02
CA THR A 372 27.66 -7.75 2.77
C THR A 372 28.50 -6.50 2.98
N VAL A 373 28.69 -6.15 4.26
CA VAL A 373 29.92 -5.49 4.72
C VAL A 373 30.77 -6.58 5.34
N THR A 374 31.70 -7.12 4.57
CA THR A 374 32.86 -7.82 5.12
C THR A 374 33.96 -6.80 5.32
N TRP A 375 34.44 -6.67 6.56
CA TRP A 375 35.67 -5.97 6.91
C TRP A 375 36.88 -6.52 6.14
#